data_AF-A0A0N1LJR7-F1
#
_entry.id   AF-A0A0N1LJR7-F1
#
_cell.length_a   1.000
_cell.length_b   1.000
_cell.length_c   1.000
_cell.angle_alpha   90.00
_cell.angle_beta   90.00
_cell.angle_gamma   90.00
#
_symmetry.space_group_name_H-M   'P 1'
#
loop_
_entity.id
_entity.type
_entity.pdbx_description
1 polymer ?
#
loop_
_entity_poly.entity_id
_entity_poly.type
_entity_poly.pdbx_seq_one_letter_code
_entity_poly.pdbx_strand_id
1 'polypeptide(L)'
;MKKAILSTAITMILFTGAAQAACEQGDPPTLPDGATASETQMADAVKAVKAYIAATEEYQACLTAEGKRGKMDIESYNKSTERMEKLAANFNKQLKAFKGRGG
;
A
#
# COMPACT_ATOMS: atom_id res chain seq x y z
N MET A 1 30.29 5.10 57.12
CA MET A 1 28.84 5.40 57.01
C MET A 1 28.63 6.50 55.99
N LYS A 2 27.98 6.21 54.86
CA LYS A 2 27.09 7.13 54.12
C LYS A 2 26.47 6.34 52.96
N LYS A 3 25.16 6.17 53.05
CA LYS A 3 24.29 5.39 52.16
C LYS A 3 24.23 6.11 50.81
N ALA A 4 24.59 5.44 49.73
CA ALA A 4 24.31 5.91 48.38
C ALA A 4 23.02 5.26 47.90
N ILE A 5 22.13 6.13 47.45
CA ILE A 5 20.69 5.97 47.30
C ILE A 5 20.38 5.25 45.98
N LEU A 6 19.43 4.30 46.03
CA LEU A 6 18.79 3.72 44.85
C LEU A 6 18.16 4.82 44.00
N SER A 7 18.42 4.82 42.69
CA SER A 7 17.63 5.56 41.72
C SER A 7 17.30 4.64 40.56
N THR A 8 16.13 4.00 40.67
CA THR A 8 15.49 3.24 39.60
C THR A 8 15.08 4.22 38.50
N ALA A 9 15.79 4.21 37.38
CA ALA A 9 15.41 4.96 36.19
C ALA A 9 14.11 4.36 35.63
N ILE A 10 12.99 5.06 35.81
CA ILE A 10 11.75 4.78 35.10
C ILE A 10 11.93 5.33 33.68
N THR A 11 12.29 4.44 32.76
CA THR A 11 12.23 4.71 31.33
C THR A 11 10.76 4.75 30.93
N MET A 12 10.18 5.96 30.92
CA MET A 12 8.91 6.20 30.22
C MET A 12 9.17 6.02 28.73
N ILE A 13 8.77 4.85 28.21
CA ILE A 13 8.56 4.65 26.78
C ILE A 13 7.33 5.49 26.43
N LEU A 14 7.59 6.72 25.97
CA LEU A 14 6.58 7.52 25.30
C LEU A 14 6.18 6.73 24.05
N PHE A 15 5.01 6.08 24.11
CA PHE A 15 4.29 5.71 22.91
C PHE A 15 4.11 7.00 22.10
N THR A 16 4.89 7.14 21.03
CA THR A 16 4.65 8.16 20.02
C THR A 16 3.24 7.92 19.51
N GLY A 17 2.31 8.76 19.95
CA GLY A 17 0.99 8.84 19.34
C GLY A 17 1.21 8.96 17.84
N ALA A 18 0.62 8.05 17.08
CA ALA A 18 0.62 8.14 15.63
C ALA A 18 0.17 9.55 15.27
N ALA A 19 1.10 10.38 14.80
CA ALA A 19 0.76 11.51 13.98
C ALA A 19 -0.21 10.94 12.94
N GLN A 20 -1.45 11.44 12.91
CA GLN A 20 -2.41 11.00 11.92
C GLN A 20 -1.85 11.43 10.56
N ALA A 21 -1.09 10.54 9.93
CA ALA A 21 -0.77 10.65 8.53
C ALA A 21 -2.12 10.66 7.81
N ALA A 22 -2.35 11.67 6.96
CA ALA A 22 -3.41 11.57 5.97
C ALA A 22 -3.29 10.19 5.31
N CYS A 23 -4.40 9.49 5.12
CA CYS A 23 -4.35 8.20 4.43
C CYS A 23 -3.70 8.43 3.06
N GLU A 24 -2.66 7.66 2.71
CA GLU A 24 -1.94 7.79 1.44
C GLU A 24 -1.82 6.41 0.78
N GLN A 25 -2.30 6.28 -0.45
CA GLN A 25 -2.23 5.03 -1.24
C GLN A 25 -1.00 4.98 -2.17
N GLY A 26 -0.52 6.15 -2.60
CA GLY A 26 0.42 6.28 -3.71
C GLY A 26 -0.19 5.97 -5.08
N ASP A 27 0.65 6.01 -6.10
CA ASP A 27 0.25 5.82 -7.51
C ASP A 27 0.34 4.35 -7.95
N PRO A 28 -0.54 3.90 -8.86
CA PRO A 28 -0.42 2.59 -9.48
C PRO A 28 0.93 2.41 -10.19
N PRO A 29 1.53 1.20 -10.17
CA PRO A 29 2.77 0.95 -10.87
C PRO A 29 2.60 1.02 -12.38
N THR A 30 3.64 1.45 -13.07
CA THR A 30 3.74 1.32 -14.52
C THR A 30 3.90 -0.15 -14.91
N LEU A 31 3.11 -0.60 -15.88
CA LEU A 31 3.17 -1.98 -16.38
C LEU A 31 4.00 -2.03 -17.67
N PRO A 32 4.89 -3.03 -17.84
CA PRO A 32 5.61 -3.20 -19.09
C PRO A 32 4.65 -3.64 -20.22
N ASP A 33 5.03 -3.39 -21.47
CA ASP A 33 4.27 -3.84 -22.63
C ASP A 33 4.41 -5.35 -22.80
N GLY A 34 3.31 -6.08 -22.64
CA GLY A 34 3.27 -7.52 -22.79
C GLY A 34 3.64 -8.02 -24.18
N ALA A 35 3.66 -7.19 -25.22
CA ALA A 35 4.17 -7.60 -26.53
C ALA A 35 5.70 -7.72 -26.58
N THR A 36 6.44 -7.05 -25.69
CA THR A 36 7.91 -6.94 -25.75
C THR A 36 8.62 -7.26 -24.44
N ALA A 37 7.91 -7.27 -23.31
CA ALA A 37 8.46 -7.49 -21.98
C ALA A 37 9.09 -8.87 -21.82
N SER A 38 10.22 -8.99 -21.11
CA SER A 38 10.81 -10.27 -20.71
C SER A 38 10.04 -10.96 -19.57
N GLU A 39 10.29 -12.25 -19.33
CA GLU A 39 9.76 -12.98 -18.17
C GLU A 39 10.07 -12.27 -16.85
N THR A 40 11.31 -11.81 -16.68
CA THR A 40 11.73 -11.06 -15.48
C THR A 40 10.94 -9.77 -15.31
N GLN A 41 10.74 -9.00 -16.40
CA GLN A 41 9.96 -7.76 -16.35
C GLN A 41 8.50 -8.03 -15.97
N MET A 42 7.89 -9.09 -16.49
CA MET A 42 6.53 -9.48 -16.13
C MET A 42 6.44 -10.00 -14.69
N ALA A 43 7.44 -10.73 -14.20
CA ALA A 43 7.51 -11.18 -12.81
C ALA A 43 7.62 -9.99 -11.84
N ASP A 44 8.42 -8.98 -12.18
CA ASP A 44 8.52 -7.76 -11.39
C ASP A 44 7.24 -6.92 -11.44
N ALA A 45 6.56 -6.90 -12.59
CA ALA A 45 5.23 -6.28 -12.69
C ALA A 45 4.21 -6.94 -11.73
N VAL A 46 4.23 -8.28 -11.60
CA VAL A 46 3.38 -8.99 -10.62
C VAL A 46 3.69 -8.55 -9.18
N LYS A 47 4.98 -8.42 -8.83
CA LYS A 47 5.38 -7.97 -7.49
C LYS A 47 4.89 -6.54 -7.23
N ALA A 48 5.06 -5.64 -8.20
CA ALA A 48 4.61 -4.26 -8.10
C ALA A 48 3.08 -4.15 -7.95
N VAL A 49 2.32 -4.93 -8.73
CA VAL A 49 0.85 -4.99 -8.61
C VAL A 49 0.44 -5.48 -7.22
N LYS A 50 1.08 -6.53 -6.70
CA LYS A 50 0.82 -7.03 -5.34
C LYS A 50 1.12 -6.00 -4.26
N ALA A 51 2.23 -5.28 -4.38
CA ALA A 51 2.56 -4.21 -3.45
C ALA A 51 1.49 -3.10 -3.47
N TYR A 52 0.99 -2.75 -4.64
CA TYR A 52 -0.07 -1.74 -4.78
C TYR A 52 -1.42 -2.21 -4.25
N ILE A 53 -1.75 -3.51 -4.37
CA ILE A 53 -2.93 -4.11 -3.72
C ILE A 53 -2.84 -3.89 -2.20
N ALA A 54 -1.72 -4.27 -1.58
CA ALA A 54 -1.53 -4.12 -0.14
C ALA A 54 -1.63 -2.65 0.29
N ALA A 55 -0.97 -1.73 -0.44
CA ALA A 55 -1.06 -0.30 -0.17
C ALA A 55 -2.50 0.24 -0.28
N THR A 56 -3.29 -0.31 -1.21
CA THR A 56 -4.70 0.07 -1.37
C THR A 56 -5.58 -0.45 -0.24
N GLU A 57 -5.34 -1.69 0.22
CA GLU A 57 -6.05 -2.26 1.37
C GLU A 57 -5.76 -1.47 2.66
N GLU A 58 -4.49 -1.12 2.89
CA GLU A 58 -4.07 -0.27 4.01
C GLU A 58 -4.72 1.12 3.94
N TYR A 59 -4.73 1.73 2.75
CA TYR A 59 -5.40 3.01 2.50
C TYR A 59 -6.91 2.95 2.81
N GLN A 60 -7.60 1.94 2.28
CA GLN A 60 -9.03 1.76 2.51
C GLN A 60 -9.35 1.49 3.99
N ALA A 61 -8.51 0.72 4.68
CA ALA A 61 -8.63 0.49 6.12
C ALA A 61 -8.45 1.81 6.90
N CYS A 62 -7.48 2.64 6.49
CA CYS A 62 -7.26 3.97 7.06
C CYS A 62 -8.49 4.87 6.88
N LEU A 63 -9.01 5.02 5.66
CA LEU A 63 -10.21 5.83 5.36
C LEU A 63 -11.42 5.35 6.16
N THR A 64 -11.57 4.04 6.33
CA THR A 64 -12.65 3.44 7.13
C THR A 64 -12.47 3.79 8.62
N ALA A 65 -11.24 3.75 9.13
CA ALA A 65 -10.93 4.10 10.52
C ALA A 65 -11.10 5.60 10.81
N GLU A 66 -10.77 6.47 9.86
CA GLU A 66 -11.06 7.90 9.93
C GLU A 66 -12.57 8.16 9.86
N GLY A 67 -13.28 7.45 8.98
CA GLY A 67 -14.73 7.51 8.87
C GLY A 67 -15.47 7.12 10.15
N LYS A 68 -14.90 6.23 10.98
CA LYS A 68 -15.46 5.92 12.31
C LYS A 68 -15.30 7.06 13.32
N ARG A 69 -14.34 7.97 13.10
CA ARG A 69 -14.07 9.15 13.95
C ARG A 69 -14.73 10.43 13.41
N GLY A 70 -15.40 10.35 12.26
CA GLY A 70 -15.96 11.51 11.57
C GLY A 70 -16.83 11.09 10.39
N LYS A 71 -16.61 11.73 9.23
CA LYS A 71 -17.27 11.36 7.98
C LYS A 71 -16.30 10.52 7.14
N MET A 72 -16.76 9.36 6.67
CA MET A 72 -15.97 8.55 5.74
C MET A 72 -15.81 9.26 4.40
N ASP A 73 -14.58 9.32 3.90
CA ASP A 73 -14.29 9.81 2.55
C ASP A 73 -14.58 8.72 1.51
N ILE A 74 -15.86 8.61 1.16
CA ILE A 74 -16.37 7.65 0.16
C ILE A 74 -15.82 7.95 -1.24
N GLU A 75 -15.54 9.21 -1.56
CA GLU A 75 -15.00 9.59 -2.87
C GLU A 75 -13.61 9.00 -3.05
N SER A 76 -12.72 9.22 -2.07
CA SER A 76 -11.39 8.65 -2.05
C SER A 76 -11.40 7.12 -2.04
N TYR A 77 -12.32 6.51 -1.28
CA TYR A 77 -12.49 5.06 -1.24
C TYR A 77 -12.86 4.52 -2.63
N ASN A 78 -13.90 5.07 -3.27
CA ASN A 78 -14.33 4.64 -4.61
C ASN A 78 -13.23 4.85 -5.65
N LYS A 79 -12.55 5.99 -5.60
CA LYS A 79 -11.41 6.30 -6.48
C LYS A 79 -10.27 5.30 -6.30
N SER A 80 -10.01 4.80 -5.08
CA SER A 80 -9.03 3.74 -4.83
C SER A 80 -9.39 2.44 -5.53
N THR A 81 -10.68 2.07 -5.47
CA THR A 81 -11.23 0.88 -6.12
C THR A 81 -11.15 1.01 -7.64
N GLU A 82 -11.54 2.15 -8.21
CA GLU A 82 -11.45 2.41 -9.65
C GLU A 82 -10.00 2.33 -10.15
N ARG A 83 -9.03 2.88 -9.40
CA ARG A 83 -7.61 2.76 -9.73
C ARG A 83 -7.16 1.29 -9.75
N MET A 84 -7.59 0.50 -8.77
CA MET A 84 -7.29 -0.93 -8.68
C MET A 84 -7.88 -1.72 -9.84
N GLU A 85 -9.16 -1.48 -10.17
CA GLU A 85 -9.83 -2.13 -11.31
C GLU A 85 -9.13 -1.78 -12.63
N LYS A 86 -8.78 -0.51 -12.84
CA LYS A 86 -8.05 -0.06 -14.02
C LYS A 86 -6.67 -0.71 -14.11
N LEU A 87 -5.93 -0.79 -13.00
CA LEU A 87 -4.64 -1.47 -12.96
C LEU A 87 -4.79 -2.96 -13.30
N ALA A 88 -5.78 -3.63 -12.72
CA ALA A 88 -6.04 -5.06 -12.97
C ALA A 88 -6.41 -5.32 -14.44
N ALA A 89 -7.28 -4.50 -15.03
CA ALA A 89 -7.64 -4.59 -16.44
C ALA A 89 -6.42 -4.40 -17.35
N ASN A 90 -5.58 -3.41 -17.06
CA ASN A 90 -4.35 -3.18 -17.82
C ASN A 90 -3.35 -4.33 -17.64
N PHE A 91 -3.15 -4.83 -16.42
CA PHE A 91 -2.28 -5.96 -16.15
C PHE A 91 -2.73 -7.21 -16.90
N ASN A 92 -4.02 -7.52 -16.88
CA ASN A 92 -4.58 -8.66 -17.63
C ASN A 92 -4.38 -8.51 -19.15
N LYS A 93 -4.52 -7.30 -19.68
CA LYS A 93 -4.22 -7.02 -21.09
C LYS A 93 -2.75 -7.32 -21.42
N GLN A 94 -1.81 -6.82 -20.62
CA GLN A 94 -0.39 -7.05 -20.84
C GLN A 94 -0.01 -8.53 -20.65
N LEU A 95 -0.56 -9.18 -19.62
CA LEU A 95 -0.35 -10.59 -19.38
C LEU A 95 -0.85 -11.46 -20.54
N LYS A 96 -2.02 -11.11 -21.13
CA LYS A 96 -2.54 -11.79 -22.31
C LYS A 96 -1.63 -11.59 -23.53
N ALA A 97 -1.14 -10.37 -23.77
CA ALA A 97 -0.21 -10.08 -24.85
C ALA A 97 1.09 -10.89 -24.68
N PHE A 98 1.63 -10.96 -23.47
CA PHE A 98 2.83 -11.74 -23.12
C PHE A 98 2.64 -13.23 -23.39
N LYS A 99 1.56 -13.82 -22.88
CA LYS A 99 1.25 -15.24 -23.11
C LYS A 99 0.98 -15.54 -24.59
N GLY A 100 0.39 -14.61 -25.34
CA GLY A 100 0.05 -14.79 -26.75
C GLY A 100 1.24 -14.99 -27.68
N ARG A 101 2.45 -14.59 -27.25
CA ARG A 101 3.71 -14.77 -27.99
C ARG A 101 4.57 -15.92 -27.44
N GLY A 102 3.96 -16.84 -26.69
CA GLY A 102 4.67 -17.98 -26.08
C GLY A 102 5.40 -17.62 -24.79
N GLY A 103 4.89 -16.61 -24.08
CA GLY A 103 5.47 -16.10 -22.85
C GLY A 103 5.75 -17.15 -21.79
#